data_AF-S8F215-F1
#
_entry.id   AF-S8F215-F1
#
_cell.length_a   1.000
_cell.length_b   1.000
_cell.length_c   1.000
_cell.angle_alpha   90.00
_cell.angle_beta   90.00
_cell.angle_gamma   90.00
#
_symmetry.space_group_name_H-M   'P 1'
#
loop_
_entity.id
_entity.type
_entity.pdbx_description
1 polymer ?
#
loop_
_entity_poly.entity_id
_entity_poly.type
_entity_poly.pdbx_seq_one_letter_code
_entity_poly.pdbx_strand_id
1 'polypeptide(L)'
;DEARRHVGKQMAEADARLQMALEKRTTAESEASHAKLQHDSAVRSHLAAQEAAGHARKQLEETEWQLREGIYPAACPTAEEIMATRERLGYREGLFHCAVAGIGGCGKSSLVNALRGLRNSDTGAAATGTAEVTDSVARFLDPSPGRRVVWYDVPGAGRQAVPDRQYLTEYGLYAFDCIIVLFDTRLAAMDIALLRDAERFSIPTFIVRSKSRQHIRNLAADMAGGDDDDDDATDGEGCDPSARTLERARELYIQQTRTSVAENLAKGGLSGQRVYLVDKDTLVKAAKGESARDAIDDVDLVRDL
;
A
#
# COMPACT_ATOMS: atom_id res chain seq x y z
N ASP A 1 -2.73 -108.12 -1.28
CA ASP A 1 -2.72 -107.08 -2.35
C ASP A 1 -3.88 -106.10 -2.32
N GLU A 2 -5.10 -106.48 -1.94
CA GLU A 2 -6.26 -105.55 -1.93
C GLU A 2 -6.16 -104.42 -0.89
N ALA A 3 -5.68 -104.71 0.33
CA ALA A 3 -5.54 -103.70 1.38
C ALA A 3 -4.57 -102.56 1.01
N ARG A 4 -3.46 -102.89 0.31
CA ARG A 4 -2.49 -101.90 -0.19
C ARG A 4 -3.08 -101.02 -1.31
N ARG A 5 -3.96 -101.57 -2.15
CA ARG A 5 -4.67 -100.81 -3.19
C ARG A 5 -5.73 -99.87 -2.62
N HIS A 6 -6.39 -100.26 -1.52
CA HIS A 6 -7.39 -99.42 -0.85
C HIS A 6 -6.74 -98.22 -0.14
N VAL A 7 -5.63 -98.45 0.58
CA VAL A 7 -4.84 -97.38 1.20
C VAL A 7 -4.27 -96.43 0.15
N GLY A 8 -3.72 -96.95 -0.97
CA GLY A 8 -3.23 -96.12 -2.07
C GLY A 8 -4.31 -95.25 -2.73
N LYS A 9 -5.54 -95.76 -2.86
CA LYS A 9 -6.69 -94.97 -3.33
C LYS A 9 -7.09 -93.87 -2.34
N GLN A 10 -7.14 -94.18 -1.04
CA GLN A 10 -7.48 -93.18 -0.02
C GLN A 10 -6.41 -92.09 0.10
N MET A 11 -5.13 -92.44 -0.04
CA MET A 11 -4.02 -91.49 -0.06
C MET A 11 -4.10 -90.56 -1.28
N ALA A 12 -4.39 -91.12 -2.47
CA ALA A 12 -4.57 -90.35 -3.69
C ALA A 12 -5.79 -89.40 -3.61
N GLU A 13 -6.90 -89.83 -2.99
CA GLU A 13 -8.06 -88.97 -2.76
C GLU A 13 -7.78 -87.85 -1.73
N ALA A 14 -6.99 -88.14 -0.69
CA ALA A 14 -6.57 -87.15 0.29
C ALA A 14 -5.62 -86.11 -0.32
N ASP A 15 -4.66 -86.54 -1.15
CA ASP A 15 -3.74 -85.67 -1.86
C ASP A 15 -4.48 -84.79 -2.88
N ALA A 16 -5.46 -85.34 -3.61
CA ALA A 16 -6.30 -84.58 -4.52
C ALA A 16 -7.15 -83.52 -3.79
N ARG A 17 -7.68 -83.84 -2.60
CA ARG A 17 -8.41 -82.87 -1.75
C ARG A 17 -7.49 -81.78 -1.23
N LEU A 18 -6.26 -82.13 -0.84
CA LEU A 18 -5.26 -81.16 -0.38
C LEU A 18 -4.86 -80.23 -1.53
N GLN A 19 -4.63 -80.75 -2.73
CA GLN A 19 -4.33 -79.94 -3.93
C GLN A 19 -5.48 -78.99 -4.27
N MET A 20 -6.73 -79.47 -4.31
CA MET A 20 -7.88 -78.58 -4.54
C MET A 20 -8.04 -77.52 -3.45
N ALA A 21 -7.75 -77.86 -2.19
CA ALA A 21 -7.81 -76.89 -1.09
C ALA A 21 -6.72 -75.82 -1.22
N LEU A 22 -5.51 -76.20 -1.64
CA LEU A 22 -4.40 -75.28 -1.89
C LEU A 22 -4.70 -74.36 -3.09
N GLU A 23 -5.21 -74.90 -4.19
CA GLU A 23 -5.60 -74.11 -5.38
C GLU A 23 -6.73 -73.13 -5.10
N LYS A 24 -7.71 -73.52 -4.27
CA LYS A 24 -8.77 -72.61 -3.78
C LYS A 24 -8.22 -71.53 -2.87
N ARG A 25 -7.22 -71.85 -2.05
CA ARG A 25 -6.59 -70.87 -1.16
C ARG A 25 -5.77 -69.85 -1.95
N THR A 26 -5.03 -70.29 -2.97
CA THR A 26 -4.22 -69.38 -3.81
C THR A 26 -5.09 -68.50 -4.71
N THR A 27 -6.20 -69.00 -5.25
CA THR A 27 -7.17 -68.18 -5.97
C THR A 27 -7.84 -67.16 -5.04
N ALA A 28 -8.29 -67.58 -3.85
CA ALA A 28 -8.85 -66.65 -2.86
C ALA A 28 -7.84 -65.60 -2.38
N GLU A 29 -6.57 -65.96 -2.16
CA GLU A 29 -5.48 -65.04 -1.81
C GLU A 29 -5.17 -64.04 -2.94
N SER A 30 -5.22 -64.48 -4.21
CA SER A 30 -5.03 -63.63 -5.39
C SER A 30 -6.19 -62.65 -5.57
N GLU A 31 -7.43 -63.11 -5.43
CA GLU A 31 -8.64 -62.27 -5.49
C GLU A 31 -8.67 -61.24 -4.37
N ALA A 32 -8.35 -61.65 -3.13
CA ALA A 32 -8.25 -60.75 -1.99
C ALA A 32 -7.15 -59.69 -2.18
N SER A 33 -6.00 -60.08 -2.74
CA SER A 33 -4.90 -59.16 -3.05
C SER A 33 -5.30 -58.14 -4.12
N HIS A 34 -6.01 -58.59 -5.16
CA HIS A 34 -6.52 -57.72 -6.22
C HIS A 34 -7.58 -56.75 -5.70
N ALA A 35 -8.52 -57.22 -4.87
CA ALA A 35 -9.53 -56.39 -4.23
C ALA A 35 -8.91 -55.32 -3.31
N LYS A 36 -7.84 -55.68 -2.58
CA LYS A 36 -7.10 -54.73 -1.73
C LYS A 36 -6.39 -53.66 -2.54
N LEU A 37 -5.74 -54.03 -3.65
CA LEU A 37 -5.10 -53.07 -4.56
C LEU A 37 -6.11 -52.09 -5.18
N GLN A 38 -7.29 -52.59 -5.58
CA GLN A 38 -8.38 -51.74 -6.08
C GLN A 38 -8.90 -50.79 -5.00
N HIS A 39 -9.09 -51.27 -3.78
CA HIS A 39 -9.49 -50.44 -2.65
C HIS A 39 -8.45 -49.36 -2.34
N ASP A 40 -7.17 -49.72 -2.25
CA ASP A 40 -6.08 -48.78 -1.97
C ASP A 40 -5.90 -47.76 -3.11
N SER A 41 -6.19 -48.14 -4.36
CA SER A 41 -6.22 -47.20 -5.49
C SER A 41 -7.41 -46.24 -5.40
N ALA A 42 -8.59 -46.73 -5.04
CA ALA A 42 -9.79 -45.92 -4.86
C ALA A 42 -9.64 -44.94 -3.68
N VAL A 43 -9.07 -45.37 -2.55
CA VAL A 43 -8.81 -44.53 -1.39
C VAL A 43 -7.80 -43.43 -1.74
N ARG A 44 -6.71 -43.75 -2.44
CA ARG A 44 -5.74 -42.74 -2.89
C ARG A 44 -6.37 -41.74 -3.85
N SER A 45 -7.19 -42.20 -4.79
CA SER A 45 -7.92 -41.30 -5.70
C SER A 45 -8.90 -40.40 -4.95
N HIS A 46 -9.57 -40.91 -3.93
CA HIS A 46 -10.51 -40.13 -3.12
C HIS A 46 -9.79 -39.07 -2.29
N LEU A 47 -8.66 -39.41 -1.66
CA LEU A 47 -7.86 -38.47 -0.88
C LEU A 47 -7.34 -37.33 -1.76
N ALA A 48 -6.77 -37.65 -2.93
CA ALA A 48 -6.29 -36.65 -3.88
C ALA A 48 -7.42 -35.73 -4.39
N ALA A 49 -8.61 -36.29 -4.61
CA ALA A 49 -9.79 -35.50 -4.98
C ALA A 49 -10.25 -34.57 -3.84
N GLN A 50 -10.19 -35.02 -2.58
CA GLN A 50 -10.49 -34.18 -1.42
C GLN A 50 -9.48 -33.05 -1.23
N GLU A 51 -8.19 -33.33 -1.40
CA GLU A 51 -7.13 -32.31 -1.35
C GLU A 51 -7.29 -31.29 -2.47
N ALA A 52 -7.50 -31.73 -3.71
CA ALA A 52 -7.76 -30.85 -4.85
C ALA A 52 -9.02 -30.00 -4.64
N ALA A 53 -10.11 -30.59 -4.13
CA ALA A 53 -11.32 -29.86 -3.78
C ALA A 53 -11.09 -28.84 -2.64
N GLY A 54 -10.26 -29.18 -1.66
CA GLY A 54 -9.85 -28.28 -0.58
C GLY A 54 -9.04 -27.09 -1.10
N HIS A 55 -8.09 -27.34 -2.01
CA HIS A 55 -7.35 -26.27 -2.67
C HIS A 55 -8.24 -25.38 -3.54
N ALA A 56 -9.15 -25.98 -4.33
CA ALA A 56 -10.09 -25.23 -5.15
C ALA A 56 -11.05 -24.37 -4.31
N ARG A 57 -11.52 -24.88 -3.16
CA ARG A 57 -12.32 -24.11 -2.20
C ARG A 57 -11.57 -22.93 -1.61
N LYS A 58 -10.31 -23.13 -1.20
CA LYS A 58 -9.47 -22.03 -0.70
C LYS A 58 -9.28 -20.96 -1.78
N GLN A 59 -9.02 -21.36 -3.02
CA GLN A 59 -8.93 -20.42 -4.13
C GLN A 59 -10.24 -19.67 -4.37
N LEU A 60 -11.38 -20.37 -4.35
CA LEU A 60 -12.69 -19.73 -4.48
C LEU A 60 -12.97 -18.75 -3.33
N GLU A 61 -12.77 -19.16 -2.08
CA GLU A 61 -12.93 -18.29 -0.90
C GLU A 61 -12.00 -17.08 -0.97
N GLU A 62 -10.77 -17.24 -1.44
CA GLU A 62 -9.82 -16.15 -1.62
C GLU A 62 -10.26 -15.20 -2.75
N THR A 63 -10.77 -15.73 -3.87
CA THR A 63 -11.36 -14.91 -4.94
C THR A 63 -12.66 -14.23 -4.53
N GLU A 64 -13.50 -14.87 -3.72
CA GLU A 64 -14.75 -14.32 -3.19
C GLU A 64 -14.47 -13.24 -2.14
N TRP A 65 -13.48 -13.46 -1.27
CA TRP A 65 -12.95 -12.44 -0.37
C TRP A 65 -12.42 -11.26 -1.18
N GLN A 66 -11.66 -11.53 -2.25
CA GLN A 66 -11.19 -10.50 -3.16
C GLN A 66 -12.33 -9.74 -3.86
N LEU A 67 -13.42 -10.40 -4.27
CA LEU A 67 -14.61 -9.72 -4.83
C LEU A 67 -15.31 -8.86 -3.77
N ARG A 68 -15.55 -9.43 -2.59
CA ARG A 68 -16.31 -8.83 -1.50
C ARG A 68 -15.59 -7.62 -0.90
N GLU A 69 -14.28 -7.69 -0.81
CA GLU A 69 -13.39 -6.61 -0.37
C GLU A 69 -13.00 -5.65 -1.52
N GLY A 70 -13.54 -5.85 -2.72
CA GLY A 70 -13.25 -4.99 -3.89
C GLY A 70 -11.79 -5.04 -4.37
N ILE A 71 -11.07 -6.12 -4.07
CA ILE A 71 -9.70 -6.46 -4.51
C ILE A 71 -9.67 -7.06 -5.92
N TYR A 72 -10.75 -6.93 -6.70
CA TYR A 72 -10.57 -7.08 -8.14
C TYR A 72 -9.72 -5.92 -8.62
N PRO A 73 -8.78 -6.15 -9.55
CA PRO A 73 -8.09 -5.05 -10.18
C PRO A 73 -9.18 -4.14 -10.73
N ALA A 74 -9.27 -2.88 -10.28
CA ALA A 74 -10.01 -1.89 -11.05
C ALA A 74 -9.48 -2.05 -12.48
N ALA A 75 -10.30 -2.57 -13.40
CA ALA A 75 -9.88 -2.77 -14.77
C ALA A 75 -9.20 -1.47 -15.20
N CYS A 76 -8.05 -1.56 -15.88
CA CYS A 76 -7.39 -0.34 -16.35
C CYS A 76 -8.46 0.52 -17.03
N PRO A 77 -8.69 1.75 -16.53
CA PRO A 77 -9.80 2.56 -17.00
C PRO A 77 -9.78 2.58 -18.52
N THR A 78 -10.93 2.32 -19.12
CA THR A 78 -11.04 2.31 -20.57
C THR A 78 -10.65 3.68 -21.12
N ALA A 79 -10.20 3.75 -22.37
CA ALA A 79 -9.86 5.04 -22.98
C ALA A 79 -11.02 6.04 -22.91
N GLU A 80 -12.26 5.54 -23.01
CA GLU A 80 -13.49 6.34 -22.86
C GLU A 80 -13.65 6.91 -21.45
N GLU A 81 -13.42 6.10 -20.41
CA GLU A 81 -13.43 6.56 -19.01
C GLU A 81 -12.33 7.58 -18.73
N ILE A 82 -11.14 7.39 -19.30
CA ILE A 82 -10.03 8.35 -19.20
C ILE A 82 -10.42 9.68 -19.85
N MET A 83 -11.00 9.66 -21.05
CA MET A 83 -11.43 10.87 -21.74
C MET A 83 -12.55 11.58 -20.96
N ALA A 84 -13.57 10.85 -20.50
CA ALA A 84 -14.66 11.41 -19.71
C ALA A 84 -14.17 12.02 -18.39
N THR A 85 -13.24 11.36 -17.70
CA THR A 85 -12.62 11.89 -16.48
C THR A 85 -11.75 13.10 -16.76
N ARG A 86 -10.97 13.11 -17.85
CA ARG A 86 -10.20 14.27 -18.29
C ARG A 86 -11.10 15.47 -18.59
N GLU A 87 -12.23 15.25 -19.26
CA GLU A 87 -13.21 16.30 -19.53
C GLU A 87 -13.83 16.84 -18.22
N ARG A 88 -14.30 15.94 -17.34
CA ARG A 88 -14.88 16.29 -16.03
C ARG A 88 -13.92 17.09 -15.15
N LEU A 89 -12.62 16.76 -15.17
CA LEU A 89 -11.58 17.42 -14.39
C LEU A 89 -10.94 18.62 -15.12
N GLY A 90 -11.40 18.95 -16.32
CA GLY A 90 -10.86 20.06 -17.11
C GLY A 90 -9.38 19.90 -17.46
N TYR A 91 -8.95 18.66 -17.73
CA TYR A 91 -7.62 18.34 -18.26
C TYR A 91 -7.42 19.06 -19.59
N ARG A 92 -6.21 19.58 -19.84
CA ARG A 92 -5.88 20.29 -21.08
C ARG A 92 -4.51 19.85 -21.56
N GLU A 93 -4.46 19.34 -22.79
CA GLU A 93 -3.19 18.97 -23.42
C GLU A 93 -2.20 20.15 -23.44
N GLY A 94 -0.92 19.85 -23.21
CA GLY A 94 0.15 20.85 -23.13
C GLY A 94 0.30 21.54 -21.77
N LEU A 95 -0.50 21.16 -20.77
CA LEU A 95 -0.26 21.45 -19.36
C LEU A 95 0.12 20.17 -18.62
N PHE A 96 0.87 20.31 -17.53
CA PHE A 96 1.21 19.23 -16.61
C PHE A 96 0.24 19.24 -15.44
N HIS A 97 -0.48 18.15 -15.23
CA HIS A 97 -1.56 18.04 -14.26
C HIS A 97 -1.11 17.18 -13.07
N CYS A 98 -0.99 17.80 -11.90
CA CYS A 98 -0.61 17.10 -10.68
C CYS A 98 -1.68 17.17 -9.60
N ALA A 99 -2.03 16.01 -9.04
CA ALA A 99 -3.00 15.90 -7.95
C ALA A 99 -2.32 15.80 -6.59
N VAL A 100 -2.90 16.46 -5.59
CA VAL A 100 -2.48 16.37 -4.18
C VAL A 100 -3.54 15.60 -3.41
N ALA A 101 -3.18 14.39 -3.00
CA ALA A 101 -4.04 13.45 -2.30
C ALA A 101 -3.49 13.14 -0.91
N GLY A 102 -4.37 12.68 -0.02
CA GLY A 102 -4.00 12.30 1.33
C GLY A 102 -5.15 12.42 2.32
N ILE A 103 -4.93 11.98 3.54
CA ILE A 103 -5.94 12.05 4.61
C ILE A 103 -6.42 13.48 4.89
N GLY A 104 -7.57 13.59 5.53
CA GLY A 104 -8.05 14.89 5.98
C GLY A 104 -7.15 15.56 7.03
N GLY A 105 -7.01 16.88 6.94
CA GLY A 105 -6.22 17.66 7.91
C GLY A 105 -4.68 17.60 7.77
N CYS A 106 -4.14 16.87 6.79
CA CYS A 106 -2.69 16.88 6.52
C CYS A 106 -2.19 18.16 5.83
N GLY A 107 -3.09 19.05 5.38
CA GLY A 107 -2.70 20.34 4.80
C GLY A 107 -2.59 20.36 3.27
N LYS A 108 -3.31 19.50 2.56
CA LYS A 108 -3.37 19.43 1.08
C LYS A 108 -3.54 20.79 0.41
N SER A 109 -4.58 21.52 0.78
CA SER A 109 -4.86 22.86 0.25
C SER A 109 -3.74 23.86 0.56
N SER A 110 -3.09 23.74 1.73
CA SER A 110 -1.92 24.58 2.06
C SER A 110 -0.71 24.23 1.20
N LEU A 111 -0.50 22.95 0.89
CA LEU A 111 0.56 22.51 -0.01
C LEU A 111 0.32 23.01 -1.44
N VAL A 112 -0.91 22.90 -1.96
CA VAL A 112 -1.30 23.43 -3.27
C VAL A 112 -1.02 24.93 -3.37
N ASN A 113 -1.37 25.70 -2.33
CA ASN A 113 -1.05 27.13 -2.28
C ASN A 113 0.45 27.38 -2.28
N ALA A 114 1.19 26.65 -1.44
CA ALA A 114 2.64 26.82 -1.31
C ALA A 114 3.39 26.50 -2.61
N LEU A 115 3.01 25.43 -3.31
CA LEU A 115 3.60 25.06 -4.62
C LEU A 115 3.34 26.11 -5.71
N ARG A 116 2.22 26.85 -5.60
CA ARG A 116 1.87 28.00 -6.45
C ARG A 116 2.55 29.30 -5.99
N GLY A 117 3.37 29.27 -4.94
CA GLY A 117 4.00 30.46 -4.35
C GLY A 117 3.02 31.39 -3.64
N LEU A 118 1.83 30.91 -3.27
CA LEU A 118 0.80 31.68 -2.58
C LEU A 118 0.76 31.33 -1.09
N ARG A 119 0.51 32.33 -0.25
CA ARG A 119 0.13 32.12 1.15
C ARG A 119 -1.36 31.81 1.23
N ASN A 120 -1.77 31.13 2.29
CA ASN A 120 -3.19 30.78 2.50
C ASN A 120 -4.12 31.99 2.62
N SER A 121 -3.59 33.16 2.93
CA SER A 121 -4.32 34.43 3.00
C SER A 121 -4.42 35.17 1.67
N ASP A 122 -3.71 34.72 0.64
CA ASP A 122 -3.61 35.45 -0.63
C ASP A 122 -4.88 35.26 -1.47
N THR A 123 -5.19 36.26 -2.30
CA THR A 123 -6.33 36.17 -3.22
C THR A 123 -6.12 35.05 -4.24
N GLY A 124 -7.10 34.16 -4.39
CA GLY A 124 -6.99 33.00 -5.29
C GLY A 124 -6.26 31.80 -4.70
N ALA A 125 -5.93 31.83 -3.40
CA ALA A 125 -5.51 30.67 -2.64
C ALA A 125 -6.68 29.69 -2.47
N ALA A 126 -6.38 28.38 -2.50
CA ALA A 126 -7.27 27.33 -2.08
C ALA A 126 -7.68 27.56 -0.62
N ALA A 127 -8.98 27.47 -0.35
CA ALA A 127 -9.51 27.69 0.99
C ALA A 127 -8.94 26.67 1.98
N THR A 128 -8.38 27.15 3.09
CA THR A 128 -7.84 26.31 4.16
C THR A 128 -8.69 26.47 5.42
N GLY A 129 -9.14 25.37 6.03
CA GLY A 129 -9.97 25.40 7.25
C GLY A 129 -10.09 24.03 7.92
N THR A 130 -10.60 24.00 9.15
CA THR A 130 -10.80 22.78 9.96
C THR A 130 -11.98 21.93 9.50
N ALA A 131 -12.97 22.55 8.83
CA ALA A 131 -13.92 21.82 8.01
C ALA A 131 -13.25 21.58 6.66
N GLU A 132 -12.99 20.32 6.29
CA GLU A 132 -12.63 20.02 4.90
C GLU A 132 -13.75 20.57 4.00
N VAL A 133 -13.45 21.59 3.20
CA VAL A 133 -14.44 22.38 2.44
C VAL A 133 -14.77 21.72 1.09
N THR A 134 -14.01 20.70 0.70
CA THR A 134 -13.93 20.27 -0.69
C THR A 134 -14.57 18.88 -0.85
N ASP A 135 -15.82 18.83 -1.31
CA ASP A 135 -16.53 17.56 -1.64
C ASP A 135 -16.24 17.07 -3.08
N SER A 136 -15.49 17.85 -3.87
CA SER A 136 -15.13 17.55 -5.26
C SER A 136 -13.73 18.08 -5.58
N VAL A 137 -12.98 17.42 -6.47
CA VAL A 137 -11.60 17.81 -6.81
C VAL A 137 -11.53 19.26 -7.28
N ALA A 138 -10.78 20.11 -6.57
CA ALA A 138 -10.64 21.52 -6.91
C ALA A 138 -9.41 21.76 -7.78
N ARG A 139 -9.56 22.55 -8.85
CA ARG A 139 -8.53 22.79 -9.87
C ARG A 139 -7.94 24.19 -9.75
N PHE A 140 -6.62 24.30 -9.74
CA PHE A 140 -5.88 25.55 -9.61
C PHE A 140 -4.76 25.65 -10.65
N LEU A 141 -4.80 26.67 -11.50
CA LEU A 141 -3.69 26.96 -12.41
C LEU A 141 -2.52 27.60 -11.65
N ASP A 142 -1.29 27.25 -12.04
CA ASP A 142 -0.11 27.93 -11.52
C ASP A 142 -0.09 29.40 -11.99
N PRO A 143 0.07 30.38 -11.08
CA PRO A 143 0.09 31.79 -11.44
C PRO A 143 1.36 32.20 -12.19
N SER A 144 2.44 31.40 -12.15
CA SER A 144 3.71 31.74 -12.79
C SER A 144 3.63 31.52 -14.31
N PRO A 145 3.87 32.54 -15.14
CA PRO A 145 3.75 32.44 -16.61
C PRO A 145 4.74 31.45 -17.24
N GLY A 146 5.81 31.07 -16.52
CA GLY A 146 6.77 30.06 -16.94
C GLY A 146 6.42 28.62 -16.53
N ARG A 147 5.48 28.41 -15.60
CA ARG A 147 5.10 27.09 -15.10
C ARG A 147 3.78 26.67 -15.71
N ARG A 148 3.82 25.70 -16.61
CA ARG A 148 2.62 25.14 -17.26
C ARG A 148 2.01 24.01 -16.42
N VAL A 149 1.81 24.25 -15.13
CA VAL A 149 1.32 23.25 -14.18
C VAL A 149 -0.10 23.58 -13.73
N VAL A 150 -0.92 22.55 -13.57
CA VAL A 150 -2.25 22.62 -12.97
C VAL A 150 -2.25 21.73 -11.73
N TRP A 151 -2.57 22.33 -10.60
CA TRP A 151 -2.63 21.68 -9.30
C TRP A 151 -4.07 21.30 -8.98
N TYR A 152 -4.26 20.08 -8.48
CA TYR A 152 -5.56 19.57 -8.08
C TYR A 152 -5.56 19.25 -6.58
N ASP A 153 -6.47 19.86 -5.83
CA ASP A 153 -6.68 19.55 -4.42
C ASP A 153 -7.77 18.47 -4.32
N VAL A 154 -7.36 17.26 -3.96
CA VAL A 154 -8.25 16.10 -3.88
C VAL A 154 -8.87 16.03 -2.48
N PRO A 155 -10.20 15.80 -2.35
CA PRO A 155 -10.85 15.64 -1.04
C PRO A 155 -10.16 14.62 -0.14
N GLY A 156 -10.09 14.90 1.17
CA GLY A 156 -9.46 14.00 2.12
C GLY A 156 -10.16 12.65 2.25
N ALA A 157 -9.37 11.59 2.32
CA ALA A 157 -9.87 10.27 2.68
C ALA A 157 -10.36 10.24 4.13
N GLY A 158 -11.59 9.76 4.35
CA GLY A 158 -12.20 9.59 5.69
C GLY A 158 -13.61 10.16 5.88
N ARG A 159 -14.18 10.89 4.90
CA ARG A 159 -15.53 11.47 4.99
C ARG A 159 -16.65 10.64 4.34
N GLN A 160 -16.31 9.83 3.34
CA GLN A 160 -17.25 9.00 2.60
C GLN A 160 -16.87 7.53 2.79
N ALA A 161 -17.86 6.65 2.82
CA ALA A 161 -17.69 5.19 2.90
C ALA A 161 -17.09 4.59 1.61
N VAL A 162 -16.18 5.31 0.97
CA VAL A 162 -15.39 4.84 -0.17
C VAL A 162 -14.30 3.97 0.43
N PRO A 163 -14.25 2.67 0.09
CA PRO A 163 -13.17 1.79 0.52
C PRO A 163 -11.82 2.40 0.11
N ASP A 164 -10.79 2.25 0.96
CA ASP A 164 -9.45 2.79 0.73
C ASP A 164 -8.89 2.49 -0.68
N ARG A 165 -9.33 1.37 -1.27
CA ARG A 165 -8.90 0.84 -2.57
C ARG A 165 -9.66 1.39 -3.79
N GLN A 166 -10.66 2.24 -3.59
CA GLN A 166 -11.42 2.86 -4.70
C GLN A 166 -11.12 4.35 -4.86
N TYR A 167 -10.33 4.93 -3.96
CA TYR A 167 -10.06 6.36 -3.93
C TYR A 167 -9.42 6.88 -5.24
N LEU A 168 -8.44 6.15 -5.80
CA LEU A 168 -7.80 6.52 -7.08
C LEU A 168 -8.82 6.55 -8.22
N THR A 169 -9.67 5.54 -8.33
CA THR A 169 -10.67 5.42 -9.40
C THR A 169 -11.83 6.41 -9.23
N GLU A 170 -12.35 6.53 -8.01
CA GLU A 170 -13.49 7.40 -7.66
C GLU A 170 -13.21 8.86 -8.00
N TYR A 171 -12.03 9.36 -7.59
CA TYR A 171 -11.63 10.73 -7.87
C TYR A 171 -10.99 10.91 -9.25
N GLY A 172 -10.89 9.83 -10.04
CA GLY A 172 -10.34 9.88 -11.38
C GLY A 172 -8.85 10.21 -11.43
N LEU A 173 -8.10 9.84 -10.38
CA LEU A 173 -6.70 10.21 -10.24
C LEU A 173 -5.80 9.57 -11.31
N TYR A 174 -6.28 8.51 -11.96
CA TYR A 174 -5.62 7.87 -13.10
C TYR A 174 -5.44 8.76 -14.33
N ALA A 175 -6.15 9.89 -14.39
CA ALA A 175 -6.07 10.83 -15.51
C ALA A 175 -4.94 11.86 -15.38
N PHE A 176 -4.27 11.93 -14.21
CA PHE A 176 -3.23 12.91 -13.92
C PHE A 176 -1.83 12.44 -14.35
N ASP A 177 -0.95 13.40 -14.56
CA ASP A 177 0.44 13.15 -14.96
C ASP A 177 1.33 12.82 -13.74
N CYS A 178 0.98 13.34 -12.54
CA CYS A 178 1.56 12.93 -11.28
C CYS A 178 0.58 13.02 -10.11
N ILE A 179 0.90 12.29 -9.03
CA ILE A 179 0.18 12.35 -7.76
C ILE A 179 1.17 12.61 -6.62
N ILE A 180 0.92 13.65 -5.84
CA ILE A 180 1.56 13.91 -4.56
C ILE A 180 0.72 13.27 -3.46
N VAL A 181 1.29 12.30 -2.76
CA VAL A 181 0.69 11.65 -1.59
C VAL A 181 1.19 12.36 -0.33
N LEU A 182 0.32 13.16 0.27
CA LEU A 182 0.62 14.02 1.41
C LEU A 182 0.15 13.40 2.71
N PHE A 183 1.07 13.27 3.66
CA PHE A 183 0.77 12.87 5.04
C PHE A 183 1.39 13.85 6.06
N ASP A 184 1.03 13.69 7.32
CA ASP A 184 1.46 14.57 8.42
C ASP A 184 2.20 13.77 9.50
N THR A 185 1.47 12.98 10.29
CA THR A 185 2.02 12.22 11.42
C THR A 185 2.48 10.84 11.02
N ARG A 186 1.65 10.10 10.29
CA ARG A 186 1.89 8.73 9.84
C ARG A 186 1.32 8.50 8.45
N LEU A 187 1.91 7.58 7.70
CA LEU A 187 1.29 7.04 6.49
C LEU A 187 0.10 6.15 6.88
N ALA A 188 -1.07 6.47 6.37
CA ALA A 188 -2.28 5.69 6.56
C ALA A 188 -2.34 4.48 5.60
N ALA A 189 -3.21 3.52 5.90
CA ALA A 189 -3.47 2.39 5.01
C ALA A 189 -3.96 2.85 3.63
N MET A 190 -4.80 3.88 3.59
CA MET A 190 -5.23 4.58 2.38
C MET A 190 -4.04 5.10 1.55
N ASP A 191 -3.06 5.75 2.17
CA ASP A 191 -1.91 6.30 1.43
C ASP A 191 -1.10 5.18 0.75
N ILE A 192 -0.94 4.05 1.44
CA ILE A 192 -0.27 2.85 0.89
C ILE A 192 -1.11 2.23 -0.23
N ALA A 193 -2.44 2.16 -0.08
CA ALA A 193 -3.33 1.67 -1.12
C ALA A 193 -3.25 2.56 -2.38
N LEU A 194 -3.29 3.88 -2.21
CA LEU A 194 -3.14 4.85 -3.28
C LEU A 194 -1.81 4.71 -4.02
N LEU A 195 -0.70 4.57 -3.29
CA LEU A 195 0.62 4.35 -3.90
C LEU A 195 0.68 3.04 -4.69
N ARG A 196 0.06 1.97 -4.18
CA ARG A 196 -0.01 0.68 -4.88
C ARG A 196 -0.83 0.76 -6.16
N ASP A 197 -1.98 1.43 -6.10
CA ASP A 197 -2.81 1.60 -7.29
C ASP A 197 -2.10 2.49 -8.32
N ALA A 198 -1.42 3.55 -7.89
CA ALA A 198 -0.64 4.41 -8.77
C ALA A 198 0.52 3.66 -9.45
N GLU A 199 1.28 2.82 -8.73
CA GLU A 199 2.33 1.96 -9.31
C GLU A 199 1.73 1.02 -10.36
N ARG A 200 0.55 0.46 -10.09
CA ARG A 200 -0.18 -0.39 -11.04
C ARG A 200 -0.61 0.36 -12.31
N PHE A 201 -1.05 1.62 -12.18
CA PHE A 201 -1.40 2.46 -13.32
C PHE A 201 -0.18 3.14 -13.97
N SER A 202 1.03 2.87 -13.48
CA SER A 202 2.28 3.50 -13.96
C SER A 202 2.26 5.02 -13.85
N ILE A 203 1.62 5.56 -12.80
CA ILE A 203 1.54 6.99 -12.52
C ILE A 203 2.66 7.38 -11.57
N PRO A 204 3.50 8.37 -11.92
CA PRO A 204 4.52 8.88 -11.01
C PRO A 204 3.93 9.42 -9.70
N THR A 205 4.51 9.00 -8.58
CA THR A 205 4.09 9.45 -7.24
C THR A 205 5.20 10.15 -6.48
N PHE A 206 4.84 11.19 -5.72
CA PHE A 206 5.73 11.88 -4.79
C PHE A 206 5.19 11.76 -3.37
N ILE A 207 5.98 11.18 -2.47
CA ILE A 207 5.60 11.05 -1.06
C ILE A 207 6.08 12.27 -0.30
N VAL A 208 5.14 13.05 0.24
CA VAL A 208 5.44 14.32 0.90
C VAL A 208 4.93 14.30 2.33
N ARG A 209 5.80 14.64 3.29
CA ARG A 209 5.45 14.87 4.68
C ARG A 209 5.34 16.37 4.95
N SER A 210 4.15 16.79 5.35
CA SER A 210 3.84 18.17 5.72
C SER A 210 4.28 18.50 7.16
N LYS A 211 4.21 19.79 7.50
CA LYS A 211 4.37 20.32 8.87
C LYS A 211 5.71 19.94 9.52
N SER A 212 6.75 19.66 8.73
CA SER A 212 8.02 19.17 9.24
C SER A 212 8.67 20.12 10.26
N ARG A 213 8.58 21.43 10.02
CA ARG A 213 9.09 22.44 10.97
C ARG A 213 8.39 22.41 12.32
N GLN A 214 7.07 22.13 12.35
CA GLN A 214 6.33 21.98 13.61
C GLN A 214 6.78 20.73 14.36
N HIS A 215 6.92 19.59 13.68
CA HIS A 215 7.39 18.35 14.29
C HIS A 215 8.81 18.47 14.85
N ILE A 216 9.71 19.15 14.13
CA ILE A 216 11.09 19.41 14.60
C ILE A 216 11.07 20.25 15.87
N ARG A 217 10.23 21.29 15.94
CA ARG A 217 10.11 22.13 17.14
C ARG A 217 9.57 21.37 18.34
N ASN A 218 8.53 20.57 18.13
CA ASN A 218 7.97 19.73 19.20
C ASN A 218 9.04 18.77 19.71
N LEU A 219 9.77 18.10 18.81
CA LEU A 219 10.84 17.18 19.17
C LEU A 219 12.00 17.89 19.89
N ALA A 220 12.36 19.11 19.48
CA ALA A 220 13.39 19.90 20.15
C ALA A 220 12.97 20.31 21.56
N ALA A 221 11.69 20.67 21.76
CA ALA A 221 11.15 20.97 23.09
C ALA A 221 11.15 19.74 24.00
N ASP A 222 10.76 18.56 23.47
CA ASP A 222 10.81 17.30 24.21
C ASP A 222 12.25 16.92 24.60
N MET A 223 13.24 17.24 23.76
CA MET A 223 14.67 17.01 24.04
C MET A 223 15.26 18.00 25.02
N ALA A 224 14.73 19.22 25.08
CA ALA A 224 15.24 20.28 25.96
C ALA A 224 14.91 20.02 27.43
N GLY A 225 13.98 19.10 27.74
CA GLY A 225 13.51 18.86 29.10
C GLY A 225 12.56 19.97 29.54
N GLY A 226 11.44 19.59 30.16
CA GLY A 226 10.61 20.56 30.87
C GLY A 226 11.30 20.95 32.17
N ASP A 227 12.29 21.83 32.09
CA ASP A 227 12.85 22.49 33.27
C ASP A 227 12.03 23.77 33.51
N ASP A 228 10.84 23.59 34.10
CA ASP A 228 10.39 24.53 35.12
C ASP A 228 11.33 24.33 36.32
N ASP A 229 11.86 25.44 36.85
CA ASP A 229 12.82 25.59 37.96
C ASP A 229 14.32 25.51 37.61
N ASP A 230 14.90 26.64 37.18
CA ASP A 230 15.85 27.38 38.04
C ASP A 230 16.38 28.66 37.36
N ASP A 231 16.24 29.78 38.07
CA ASP A 231 17.00 30.99 37.87
C ASP A 231 18.50 30.68 37.99
N ASP A 232 19.26 30.69 36.89
CA ASP A 232 20.64 31.18 36.98
C ASP A 232 21.13 31.78 35.66
N ALA A 233 21.25 33.10 35.68
CA ALA A 233 21.93 33.87 34.66
C ALA A 233 23.42 33.51 34.68
N THR A 234 23.89 32.77 33.67
CA THR A 234 25.32 32.74 33.33
C THR A 234 25.53 33.24 31.91
N ASP A 235 25.90 34.51 31.85
CA ASP A 235 26.48 35.18 30.69
C ASP A 235 27.76 34.44 30.25
N GLY A 236 27.68 33.72 29.13
CA GLY A 236 28.82 33.09 28.48
C GLY A 236 28.60 33.05 26.98
N GLU A 237 29.41 33.79 26.23
CA GLU A 237 29.46 33.78 24.76
C GLU A 237 29.67 32.35 24.24
N GLY A 238 28.58 31.67 23.87
CA GLY A 238 28.58 30.31 23.36
C GLY A 238 27.26 30.02 22.65
N CYS A 239 27.35 29.43 21.46
CA CYS A 239 26.24 29.02 20.59
C CYS A 239 24.98 28.60 21.36
N ASP A 240 23.90 29.38 21.17
CA ASP A 240 22.58 29.23 21.81
C ASP A 240 22.18 27.74 21.97
N PRO A 241 22.04 27.21 23.19
CA PRO A 241 21.65 25.81 23.45
C PRO A 241 20.39 25.39 22.69
N SER A 242 19.49 26.34 22.42
CA SER A 242 18.29 26.14 21.62
C SER A 242 18.61 25.74 20.17
N ALA A 243 19.63 26.33 19.56
CA ALA A 243 20.01 26.08 18.16
C ALA A 243 20.62 24.68 17.97
N ARG A 244 21.48 24.23 18.89
CA ARG A 244 22.08 22.88 18.84
C ARG A 244 21.03 21.79 19.04
N THR A 245 20.09 22.01 19.97
CA THR A 245 18.98 21.07 20.20
C THR A 245 18.05 21.01 18.99
N LEU A 246 17.76 22.15 18.33
CA LEU A 246 17.00 22.19 17.09
C LEU A 246 17.68 21.45 15.93
N GLU A 247 19.00 21.59 15.78
CA GLU A 247 19.76 20.87 14.75
C GLU A 247 19.74 19.36 14.98
N ARG A 248 19.97 18.92 16.22
CA ARG A 248 19.87 17.51 16.61
C ARG A 248 18.45 16.95 16.41
N ALA A 249 17.42 17.70 16.79
CA ALA A 249 16.02 17.33 16.57
C ALA A 249 15.71 17.23 15.07
N ARG A 250 16.24 18.15 14.25
CA ARG A 250 16.09 18.12 12.79
C ARG A 250 16.68 16.86 12.18
N GLU A 251 17.92 16.51 12.54
CA GLU A 251 18.58 15.30 12.03
C GLU A 251 17.83 14.02 12.43
N LEU A 252 17.46 13.92 13.71
CA LEU A 252 16.71 12.77 14.23
C LEU A 252 15.34 12.63 13.56
N TYR A 253 14.61 13.74 13.40
CA TYR A 253 13.32 13.75 12.72
C TYR A 253 13.42 13.27 11.27
N ILE A 254 14.43 13.74 10.52
CA ILE A 254 14.65 13.33 9.12
C ILE A 254 14.94 11.83 9.04
N GLN A 255 15.86 11.33 9.88
CA GLN A 255 16.22 9.92 9.90
C GLN A 255 15.04 9.03 10.29
N GLN A 256 14.36 9.34 11.40
CA GLN A 256 13.21 8.57 11.88
C GLN A 256 12.07 8.54 10.87
N THR A 257 11.78 9.68 10.22
CA THR A 257 10.74 9.76 9.18
C THR A 257 11.08 8.86 8.00
N ARG A 258 12.30 8.97 7.46
CA ARG A 258 12.70 8.21 6.27
C ARG A 258 12.71 6.71 6.54
N THR A 259 13.21 6.28 7.71
CA THR A 259 13.17 4.87 8.13
C THR A 259 11.73 4.37 8.28
N SER A 260 10.88 5.13 8.98
CA SER A 260 9.48 4.73 9.19
C SER A 260 8.70 4.60 7.89
N VAL A 261 8.90 5.53 6.95
CA VAL A 261 8.25 5.43 5.63
C VAL A 261 8.80 4.24 4.84
N ALA A 262 10.12 4.02 4.81
CA ALA A 262 10.70 2.87 4.12
C ALA A 262 10.15 1.53 4.65
N GLU A 263 10.00 1.39 5.96
CA GLU A 263 9.37 0.21 6.56
C GLU A 263 7.89 0.06 6.17
N ASN A 264 7.13 1.15 6.15
CA ASN A 264 5.72 1.13 5.76
C ASN A 264 5.55 0.79 4.28
N LEU A 265 6.41 1.29 3.40
CA LEU A 265 6.43 0.93 1.98
C LEU A 265 6.79 -0.55 1.79
N ALA A 266 7.79 -1.05 2.52
CA ALA A 266 8.18 -2.46 2.48
C ALA A 266 7.06 -3.39 2.96
N LYS A 267 6.38 -3.05 4.06
CA LYS A 267 5.18 -3.77 4.55
C LYS A 267 4.04 -3.71 3.53
N GLY A 268 3.93 -2.60 2.80
CA GLY A 268 3.02 -2.41 1.68
C GLY A 268 3.41 -3.14 0.40
N GLY A 269 4.57 -3.82 0.34
CA GLY A 269 5.06 -4.48 -0.88
C GLY A 269 5.39 -3.51 -2.01
N LEU A 270 5.65 -2.24 -1.70
CA LEU A 270 5.97 -1.20 -2.66
C LEU A 270 7.48 -1.03 -2.80
N SER A 271 7.92 -0.57 -3.97
CA SER A 271 9.30 -0.15 -4.18
C SER A 271 9.67 1.03 -3.26
N GLY A 272 10.94 1.09 -2.83
CA GLY A 272 11.43 2.17 -1.99
C GLY A 272 11.41 3.50 -2.74
N GLN A 273 10.64 4.48 -2.26
CA GLN A 273 10.53 5.81 -2.85
C GLN A 273 11.12 6.88 -1.93
N ARG A 274 11.60 7.98 -2.53
CA ARG A 274 12.09 9.15 -1.77
C ARG A 274 10.90 9.84 -1.08
N VAL A 275 11.13 10.27 0.15
CA VAL A 275 10.19 11.08 0.93
C VAL A 275 10.72 12.50 1.03
N TYR A 276 9.86 13.47 0.72
CA TYR A 276 10.17 14.90 0.84
C TYR A 276 9.56 15.43 2.13
N LEU A 277 10.38 16.01 2.99
CA LEU A 277 9.95 16.66 4.22
C LEU A 277 9.86 18.16 3.97
N VAL A 278 8.67 18.74 4.11
CA VAL A 278 8.41 20.13 3.72
C VAL A 278 7.64 20.91 4.78
N ASP A 279 7.81 22.22 4.73
CA ASP A 279 6.99 23.16 5.48
C ASP A 279 6.38 24.20 4.52
N LYS A 280 5.13 24.60 4.77
CA LYS A 280 4.42 25.49 3.86
C LYS A 280 5.15 26.83 3.66
N ASP A 281 5.80 27.37 4.70
CA ASP A 281 6.38 28.71 4.65
C ASP A 281 7.71 28.70 3.88
N THR A 282 8.49 27.63 4.02
CA THR A 282 9.72 27.39 3.24
C THR A 282 9.40 27.02 1.80
N LEU A 283 8.34 26.24 1.57
CA LEU A 283 7.90 25.84 0.24
C LEU A 283 7.38 27.01 -0.60
N VAL A 284 6.67 27.97 0.00
CA VAL A 284 6.27 29.22 -0.68
C VAL A 284 7.49 29.98 -1.22
N LYS A 285 8.58 30.03 -0.43
CA LYS A 285 9.83 30.68 -0.85
C LYS A 285 10.51 29.90 -1.96
N ALA A 286 10.62 28.57 -1.80
CA ALA A 286 11.18 27.69 -2.81
C ALA A 286 10.44 27.78 -4.15
N ALA A 287 9.11 27.83 -4.14
CA ALA A 287 8.27 28.00 -5.34
C ALA A 287 8.50 29.34 -6.06
N LYS A 288 8.96 30.38 -5.35
CA LYS A 288 9.35 31.68 -5.91
C LYS A 288 10.82 31.73 -6.37
N GLY A 289 11.57 30.64 -6.20
CA GLY A 289 13.01 30.60 -6.48
C GLY A 289 13.89 31.22 -5.38
N GLU A 290 13.33 31.46 -4.19
CA GLU A 290 14.06 31.99 -3.04
C GLU A 290 14.61 30.86 -2.17
N SER A 291 15.85 30.98 -1.70
CA SER A 291 16.45 30.03 -0.75
C SER A 291 16.01 30.35 0.68
N ALA A 292 15.57 29.34 1.44
CA ALA A 292 15.31 29.46 2.88
C ALA A 292 16.33 28.64 3.67
N ARG A 293 16.93 29.23 4.72
CA ARG A 293 17.91 28.56 5.60
C ARG A 293 17.33 27.31 6.29
N ASP A 294 16.04 27.36 6.58
CA ASP A 294 15.32 26.29 7.29
C ASP A 294 14.69 25.26 6.34
N ALA A 295 14.87 25.40 5.02
CA ALA A 295 14.32 24.43 4.06
C ALA A 295 14.98 23.06 4.24
N ILE A 296 14.19 22.00 4.16
CA ILE A 296 14.65 20.61 4.28
C ILE A 296 14.74 20.00 2.89
N ASP A 297 13.61 19.51 2.36
CA ASP A 297 13.52 18.97 1.00
C ASP A 297 12.65 19.89 0.10
N ASP A 298 12.28 21.10 0.55
CA ASP A 298 11.35 21.99 -0.15
C ASP A 298 11.83 22.39 -1.55
N VAL A 299 13.12 22.73 -1.68
CA VAL A 299 13.73 23.12 -2.96
C VAL A 299 13.87 21.91 -3.88
N ASP A 300 14.21 20.75 -3.32
CA ASP A 300 14.30 19.51 -4.10
C ASP A 300 12.93 19.08 -4.62
N LEU A 301 11.87 19.18 -3.80
CA LEU A 301 10.51 18.88 -4.24
C LEU A 301 10.09 19.77 -5.42
N VAL A 302 10.35 21.08 -5.35
CA VAL A 302 9.99 22.01 -6.44
C VAL A 302 10.81 21.78 -7.71
N ARG A 303 12.05 21.29 -7.59
CA ARG A 303 12.91 20.96 -8.73
C ARG A 303 12.51 19.64 -9.40
N ASP A 304 12.14 18.66 -8.59
CA ASP A 304 11.84 17.30 -9.05
C ASP A 304 10.39 17.21 -9.62
N LEU A 305 9.54 18.22 -9.35
CA LEU A 305 8.19 18.44 -9.92
C LEU A 305 8.23 19.34 -11.17
#